data_AF-A0A6P0WP45-F1
#
_entry.id   AF-A0A6P0WP45-F1
#
_cell.length_a   1.000
_cell.length_b   1.000
_cell.length_c   1.000
_cell.angle_alpha   90.00
_cell.angle_beta   90.00
_cell.angle_gamma   90.00
#
_symmetry.space_group_name_H-M   'P 1'
#
loop_
_entity.id
_entity.type
_entity.pdbx_description
1 polymer ?
#
loop_
_entity_poly.entity_id
_entity_poly.type
_entity_poly.pdbx_seq_one_letter_code
_entity_poly.pdbx_strand_id
1 'polypeptide(L)' 'MGKPEALKHEYSGYWSRRINDEHRLIYKVTDTDIIIIACKYHYR' A
#
# COMPACT_ATOMS: atom_id res chain seq x y z
N MET A 1 -13.90 2.47 3.72
CA MET A 1 -12.82 2.23 2.74
C MET A 1 -11.69 3.22 3.01
N GLY A 2 -10.48 2.72 3.27
CA GLY A 2 -9.37 3.53 3.79
C GLY A 2 -8.84 4.60 2.83
N LYS A 3 -8.49 5.77 3.38
CA LYS A 3 -7.84 6.86 2.64
C LYS A 3 -6.41 6.44 2.27
N PRO A 4 -5.99 6.61 1.00
CA PRO A 4 -4.60 6.41 0.60
C PRO A 4 -3.70 7.44 1.28
N GLU A 5 -2.61 6.97 1.89
CA GLU A 5 -1.60 7.81 2.53
C GLU A 5 -0.27 7.62 1.81
N ALA A 6 0.33 8.71 1.33
CA ALA A 6 1.64 8.68 0.70
C ALA A 6 2.73 8.44 1.76
N LEU A 7 3.60 7.47 1.51
CA LEU A 7 4.74 7.17 2.37
C LEU A 7 5.90 8.14 2.08
N LYS A 8 6.76 8.35 3.09
CA LYS A 8 7.88 9.31 3.04
C LYS A 8 9.24 8.59 3.07
N HIS A 9 10.31 9.34 2.83
CA HIS A 9 11.71 8.88 2.87
C HIS A 9 11.98 7.76 1.85
N GLU A 10 12.54 6.63 2.28
CA GLU A 10 12.86 5.45 1.45
C GLU A 10 11.65 4.88 0.69
N TYR A 11 10.42 5.18 1.14
CA TYR A 11 9.18 4.76 0.50
C TYR A 11 8.45 5.90 -0.23
N SER A 12 9.15 6.97 -0.57
CA SER A 12 8.59 8.06 -1.38
C SER A 12 8.05 7.52 -2.71
N GLY A 13 6.79 7.84 -3.01
CA GLY A 13 6.07 7.33 -4.19
C GLY A 13 5.32 6.02 -3.97
N TYR A 14 5.41 5.41 -2.78
CA TYR A 14 4.53 4.32 -2.37
C TYR A 14 3.33 4.86 -1.60
N TRP A 15 2.25 4.10 -1.65
CA TRP A 15 0.97 4.39 -1.02
C TRP A 15 0.62 3.30 -0.03
N SER A 16 0.16 3.71 1.14
CA SER A 16 -0.45 2.83 2.13
C SER A 16 -1.96 2.99 2.07
N ARG A 17 -2.69 1.88 1.97
CA ARG A 17 -4.15 1.85 2.08
C ARG A 17 -4.56 0.94 3.23
N ARG A 18 -5.45 1.43 4.07
CA ARG A 18 -6.09 0.66 5.14
C ARG A 18 -7.10 -0.33 4.55
N ILE A 19 -6.85 -1.63 4.75
CA ILE A 19 -7.81 -2.70 4.42
C ILE A 19 -8.79 -2.89 5.58
N ASN A 20 -8.24 -3.09 6.79
CA ASN A 20 -8.94 -3.06 8.08
C ASN A 20 -8.04 -2.36 9.11
N ASP A 21 -8.41 -2.29 10.39
CA ASP A 21 -7.62 -1.51 11.36
C ASP A 21 -6.18 -2.02 11.55
N GLU A 22 -5.96 -3.32 11.41
CA GLU A 22 -4.66 -3.99 11.57
C GLU A 22 -3.83 -4.02 10.28
N HIS A 23 -4.46 -4.23 9.13
CA HIS A 23 -3.80 -4.54 7.87
C HIS A 23 -3.66 -3.30 6.98
N ARG A 24 -2.48 -3.21 6.34
CA ARG A 24 -2.14 -2.19 5.35
C ARG A 24 -1.67 -2.85 4.08
N LEU A 25 -2.21 -2.38 2.96
CA LEU A 25 -1.68 -2.64 1.63
C LEU A 25 -0.69 -1.55 1.29
N ILE A 26 0.55 -1.91 0.99
CA ILE A 26 1.55 -0.97 0.49
C ILE A 26 1.79 -1.27 -0.99
N TYR A 27 1.53 -0.27 -1.82
CA TYR A 27 1.61 -0.41 -3.28
C TYR A 27 2.17 0.86 -3.92
N LYS A 28 2.66 0.73 -5.14
CA LYS A 28 3.04 1.85 -6.02
C LYS A 28 2.28 1.70 -7.32
N VAL A 29 1.77 2.83 -7.83
CA VAL A 29 1.17 2.89 -9.16
C VAL A 29 2.20 3.48 -10.10
N THR A 30 2.45 2.81 -11.21
CA THR A 30 3.18 3.35 -12.36
C THR A 30 2.19 3.52 -13.51
N ASP A 31 2.66 4.04 -14.65
CA ASP A 31 1.80 4.25 -15.81
C ASP A 31 1.26 2.94 -16.40
N THR A 32 1.96 1.83 -16.15
CA THR A 32 1.68 0.52 -16.75
C THR A 32 1.27 -0.54 -15.74
N ASP A 33 1.68 -0.40 -14.47
CA ASP A 33 1.63 -1.47 -13.49
C ASP A 33 1.24 -0.98 -12.08
N ILE A 34 0.75 -1.93 -11.28
CA ILE A 34 0.58 -1.75 -9.84
C ILE A 34 1.52 -2.72 -9.13
N ILE A 35 2.51 -2.17 -8.44
CA ILE A 35 3.52 -2.93 -7.71
C ILE A 35 3.10 -3.04 -6.25
N ILE A 36 2.78 -4.25 -5.79
CA ILE A 36 2.44 -4.53 -4.39
C ILE A 36 3.71 -5.01 -3.68
N ILE A 37 4.16 -4.26 -2.67
CA ILE A 37 5.39 -4.59 -1.91
C ILE A 37 5.09 -5.20 -0.54
N ALA A 38 3.89 -4.99 0.00
CA ALA A 38 3.46 -5.63 1.22
C ALA A 38 1.93 -5.75 1.28
N CYS A 39 1.47 -6.95 1.62
CA CYS A 39 0.08 -7.25 1.92
C CYS A 39 0.08 -8.30 3.05
N LYS A 40 0.51 -7.90 4.26
CA LYS A 40 0.66 -8.85 5.37
C LYS A 40 -0.72 -9.39 5.79
N TYR A 41 -0.81 -10.72 5.91
CA TYR A 41 -1.95 -11.51 6.43
C TYR A 41 -3.26 -11.47 5.63
N HIS A 42 -3.27 -11.03 4.37
CA HIS A 42 -4.50 -10.99 3.58
C HIS A 42 -4.93 -12.34 3.00
N TYR A 43 -4.05 -13.34 3.02
CA TYR A 43 -4.38 -14.70 2.60
C TYR A 43 -4.17 -15.65 3.77
N ARG A 44 -5.27 -15.90 4.50
CA ARG A 44 -5.54 -17.16 5.19
C ARG A 44 -6.86 -17.69 4.67
#